data_AF-A0A3D1IDU5-F1
#
_entry.id   AF-A0A3D1IDU5-F1
#
_cell.length_a   1.000
_cell.length_b   1.000
_cell.length_c   1.000
_cell.angle_alpha   90.00
_cell.angle_beta   90.00
_cell.angle_gamma   90.00
#
_symmetry.space_group_name_H-M   'P 1'
#
loop_
_entity.id
_entity.type
_entity.pdbx_description
1 polymer ?
#
loop_
_entity_poly.entity_id
_entity_poly.type
_entity_poly.pdbx_seq_one_letter_code
_entity_poly.pdbx_strand_id
1 'polypeptide(L)'
;MTRRAMVWKRSLVVVTAAGCLLSPLPGGRIRAAGSTAAESAAAAEDQRALLDRYCVGCHNERSLTAGLALDTADVAKAGAEPEVWERVIRKLRLNAMPPPGRPRPDAAATQALVSFLKTEIDQAAAANPNPGRVDAFHRLNRAEYKNAIRDLLLVDVDVTSLLPADDSDRHGFDNMASMLSVSPTLIERYLSAAKKISRAAVGVASGGTSRHTYQAFPYEVDEDWTNASDELPFGSRGGLAVRHTFPVDATYEIMVRLRRNGYDYILGSAEPHQIDIRIDGVRVGLFTVGGEDRGTPAPLGFAGNLPGSPEWAEHVTTYDDNVRVRVPVEAGARVVGVSFVSRTTAPEGIRQRPETVNSHTLSWDNPYGNPAVENIKIDGPYDTSGVSETPSRLRLFACRPEGANDEVACAREILSQVARRAYRRPVTDAEVDTLVGFFEAGRGKSFDTGIELALERVLTDPNFLFRIEQDPEVLGSGTAYRLSDLELASRLSFFLWSSIPDDELLDLAARERLHEPATLAQQVQRMVADPRA
;
A
#
# COMPACT_ATOMS: atom_id res chain seq x y z
N MET A 1 -30.44 -42.41 15.15
CA MET A 1 -29.31 -43.20 15.68
C MET A 1 -28.23 -42.24 16.16
N THR A 2 -28.05 -42.20 17.49
CA THR A 2 -26.89 -41.76 18.29
C THR A 2 -26.11 -40.49 17.91
N ARG A 3 -26.50 -39.36 18.53
CA ARG A 3 -25.63 -38.20 18.78
C ARG A 3 -24.61 -38.54 19.88
N ARG A 4 -23.31 -38.40 19.62
CA ARG A 4 -22.25 -38.51 20.64
C ARG A 4 -22.09 -37.17 21.35
N ALA A 5 -22.39 -37.14 22.65
CA ALA A 5 -22.11 -36.02 23.55
C ALA A 5 -20.62 -36.04 23.94
N MET A 6 -19.95 -34.89 23.81
CA MET A 6 -18.57 -34.69 24.20
C MET A 6 -18.56 -34.18 25.65
N VAL A 7 -18.07 -35.02 26.58
CA VAL A 7 -17.98 -34.72 28.02
C VAL A 7 -16.65 -34.03 28.30
N TRP A 8 -16.68 -32.75 28.69
CA TRP A 8 -15.52 -32.06 29.26
C TRP A 8 -15.40 -32.39 30.74
N LYS A 9 -14.34 -33.12 31.11
CA LYS A 9 -13.93 -33.32 32.50
C LYS A 9 -13.31 -32.03 33.05
N ARG A 10 -13.95 -31.43 34.05
CA ARG A 10 -13.35 -30.38 34.89
C ARG A 10 -12.42 -31.03 35.91
N SER A 11 -11.12 -30.80 35.80
CA SER A 11 -10.15 -31.11 36.85
C SER A 11 -10.07 -29.94 37.81
N LEU A 12 -10.48 -30.18 39.06
CA LEU A 12 -10.38 -29.26 40.18
C LEU A 12 -8.93 -29.29 40.70
N VAL A 13 -8.17 -28.20 40.55
CA VAL A 13 -6.86 -28.04 41.19
C VAL A 13 -7.08 -27.30 42.51
N VAL A 14 -6.93 -28.01 43.62
CA VAL A 14 -6.93 -27.45 44.98
C VAL A 14 -5.52 -26.91 45.25
N VAL A 15 -5.36 -25.59 45.31
CA VAL A 15 -4.14 -24.93 45.79
C VAL A 15 -4.33 -24.65 47.29
N THR A 16 -3.61 -25.40 48.11
CA THR A 16 -3.51 -25.19 49.56
C THR A 16 -2.72 -23.92 49.86
N ALA A 17 -3.32 -22.99 50.61
CA ALA A 17 -2.68 -21.80 51.14
C ALA A 17 -1.70 -22.18 52.26
N ALA A 18 -0.41 -21.97 52.03
CA ALA A 18 0.62 -21.99 53.06
C ALA A 18 0.86 -20.55 53.54
N GLY A 19 0.58 -20.29 54.82
CA GLY A 19 0.81 -19.00 55.46
C GLY A 19 2.30 -18.70 55.60
N CYS A 20 2.72 -17.56 55.05
CA CYS A 20 4.04 -16.98 55.31
C CYS A 20 3.93 -15.93 56.43
N LEU A 21 4.72 -16.16 57.47
CA LEU A 21 4.93 -15.29 58.62
C LEU A 21 5.57 -13.96 58.19
N LEU A 22 4.96 -12.86 58.63
CA LEU A 22 5.48 -11.50 58.50
C LEU A 22 6.73 -11.32 59.37
N SER A 23 7.87 -11.04 58.73
CA SER A 23 9.07 -10.48 59.38
C SER A 23 9.20 -9.00 59.00
N PRO A 24 9.58 -8.09 59.92
CA PRO A 24 9.73 -6.68 59.61
C PRO A 24 11.03 -6.47 58.81
N LEU A 25 10.92 -5.88 57.62
CA LEU A 25 12.07 -5.45 56.83
C LEU A 25 12.74 -4.24 57.51
N PRO A 26 14.08 -4.21 57.63
CA PRO A 26 14.79 -3.04 58.13
C PRO A 26 14.64 -1.89 57.12
N GLY A 27 14.34 -0.70 57.64
CA GLY A 27 14.07 0.50 56.87
C GLY A 27 15.14 0.79 55.82
N GLY A 28 14.72 0.79 54.55
CA GLY A 28 15.51 1.30 53.44
C GLY A 28 15.74 2.80 53.64
N ARG A 29 16.99 3.18 53.87
CA ARG A 29 17.43 4.57 53.81
C ARG A 29 17.16 5.09 52.40
N ILE A 30 16.38 6.16 52.29
CA ILE A 30 16.28 6.98 51.09
C ILE A 30 17.70 7.47 50.78
N ARG A 31 18.28 6.97 49.69
CA ARG A 31 19.53 7.49 49.14
C ARG A 31 19.24 8.91 48.67
N ALA A 32 19.90 9.88 49.29
CA ALA A 32 19.77 11.29 48.95
C ALA A 32 20.12 11.52 47.47
N ALA A 33 19.32 12.34 46.78
CA ALA A 33 19.46 12.74 45.38
C ALA A 33 20.70 13.62 45.08
N GLY A 34 21.74 13.60 45.93
CA GLY A 34 22.97 14.37 45.77
C GLY A 34 24.13 13.63 45.08
N SER A 35 23.94 12.36 44.69
CA SER A 35 25.00 11.49 44.12
C SER A 35 25.17 11.66 42.61
N THR A 36 24.14 12.06 41.87
CA THR A 36 24.13 11.92 40.41
C THR A 36 24.96 12.97 39.67
N ALA A 37 24.98 14.22 40.15
CA ALA A 37 25.69 15.31 39.47
C ALA A 37 27.22 15.22 39.61
N ALA A 38 27.72 14.83 40.79
CA ALA A 38 29.15 14.68 41.03
C ALA A 38 29.74 13.46 40.29
N GLU A 39 28.98 12.37 40.22
CA GLU A 39 29.35 11.14 39.52
C GLU A 39 29.32 11.34 37.99
N SER A 40 28.37 12.14 37.49
CA SER A 40 28.32 12.59 36.08
C SER A 40 29.49 13.50 35.70
N ALA A 41 29.89 14.42 36.58
CA ALA A 41 31.02 15.32 36.33
C ALA A 41 32.35 14.55 36.29
N ALA A 42 32.57 13.62 37.23
CA ALA A 42 33.75 12.77 37.21
C ALA A 42 33.81 11.86 35.96
N ALA A 43 32.67 11.29 35.56
CA ALA A 43 32.60 10.50 34.33
C ALA A 43 32.92 11.33 33.07
N ALA A 44 32.49 12.60 33.03
CA ALA A 44 32.78 13.51 31.94
C ALA A 44 34.27 13.89 31.88
N GLU A 45 34.93 14.09 33.03
CA GLU A 45 36.38 14.32 33.11
C GLU A 45 37.17 13.11 32.58
N ASP A 46 36.77 11.89 32.94
CA ASP A 46 37.38 10.67 32.42
C ASP A 46 37.23 10.56 30.89
N GLN A 47 36.05 10.89 30.36
CA GLN A 47 35.81 10.90 28.92
C GLN A 47 36.62 11.99 28.21
N ARG A 48 36.75 13.18 28.81
CA ARG A 48 37.58 14.28 28.30
C ARG A 48 39.05 13.85 28.19
N ALA A 49 39.59 13.22 29.23
CA ALA A 49 40.96 12.72 29.23
C ALA A 49 41.20 11.66 28.14
N LEU A 50 40.21 10.80 27.87
CA LEU A 50 40.28 9.83 26.80
C LEU A 50 40.31 10.50 25.42
N LEU A 51 39.45 11.50 25.18
CA LEU A 51 39.45 12.28 23.94
C LEU A 51 40.77 13.00 23.73
N ASP A 52 41.34 13.61 24.77
CA ASP A 52 42.62 14.31 24.70
C ASP A 52 43.76 13.39 24.30
N ARG A 53 43.77 12.17 24.84
CA ARG A 53 44.82 11.18 24.57
C ARG A 53 44.76 10.59 23.16
N TYR A 54 43.55 10.31 22.66
CA TYR A 54 43.39 9.50 21.44
C TYR A 54 42.81 10.25 20.24
N CYS A 55 42.14 11.38 20.44
CA CYS A 55 41.36 12.06 19.39
C CYS A 55 41.86 13.48 19.10
N VAL A 56 42.11 14.29 20.13
CA VAL A 56 42.44 15.72 19.99
C VAL A 56 43.72 15.97 19.21
N GLY A 57 44.68 15.06 19.26
CA GLY A 57 45.93 15.19 18.48
C GLY A 57 45.71 15.39 16.97
N CYS A 58 44.57 14.96 16.42
CA CYS A 58 44.22 15.15 15.01
C CYS A 58 42.93 15.97 14.81
N HIS A 59 41.97 15.88 15.73
CA HIS A 59 40.69 16.58 15.68
C HIS A 59 40.70 17.78 16.64
N ASN A 60 41.39 18.84 16.23
CA ASN A 60 41.50 20.10 16.96
C ASN A 60 41.34 21.30 16.02
N GLU A 61 41.18 22.51 16.53
CA GLU A 61 40.98 23.71 15.70
C GLU A 61 42.12 23.98 14.70
N ARG A 62 43.35 23.54 15.02
CA ARG A 62 44.53 23.75 14.16
C ARG A 62 44.64 22.73 13.02
N SER A 63 44.48 21.44 13.33
CA SER A 63 44.61 20.36 12.35
C SER A 63 43.31 20.10 11.59
N LEU A 64 42.18 20.33 12.23
CA LEU A 64 40.81 20.25 11.70
C LEU A 64 40.57 19.03 10.80
N THR A 65 41.12 17.87 11.19
CA THR A 65 41.05 16.67 10.37
C THR A 65 39.59 16.28 10.16
N ALA A 66 39.17 16.15 8.90
CA ALA A 66 37.79 15.89 8.50
C ALA A 66 36.77 16.94 8.99
N GLY A 67 37.21 18.19 9.21
CA GLY A 67 36.32 19.28 9.63
C GLY A 67 35.83 19.17 11.09
N LEU A 68 36.56 18.45 11.95
CA LEU A 68 36.16 18.19 13.33
C LEU A 68 37.20 18.74 14.33
N ALA A 69 36.73 19.56 15.27
CA ALA A 69 37.49 20.07 16.41
C ALA A 69 36.86 19.54 17.70
N LEU A 70 37.64 18.77 18.48
CA LEU A 70 37.20 18.17 19.75
C LEU A 70 37.92 18.78 20.96
N ASP A 71 38.91 19.64 20.74
CA ASP A 71 39.61 20.40 21.78
C ASP A 71 38.73 21.46 22.43
N THR A 72 37.82 22.07 21.67
CA THR A 72 36.86 23.07 22.16
C THR A 72 35.48 22.51 22.50
N ALA A 73 35.20 21.27 22.07
CA ALA A 73 33.91 20.62 22.31
C ALA A 73 33.76 20.16 23.77
N ASP A 74 32.61 20.49 24.38
CA ASP A 74 32.28 20.09 25.75
C ASP A 74 31.62 18.70 25.75
N VAL A 75 32.40 17.68 26.11
CA VAL A 75 31.92 16.28 26.17
C VAL A 75 30.80 16.11 27.20
N ALA A 76 30.77 16.92 28.26
CA ALA A 76 29.70 16.89 29.28
C ALA A 76 28.39 17.49 28.76
N LYS A 77 28.42 18.18 27.62
CA LYS A 77 27.23 18.74 26.95
C LYS A 77 27.06 18.15 25.55
N ALA A 78 27.39 16.87 25.40
CA ALA A 78 27.26 16.21 24.10
C ALA A 78 25.86 16.33 23.48
N GLY A 79 24.81 16.43 24.31
CA GLY A 79 23.44 16.67 23.87
C GLY A 79 23.17 18.05 23.23
N ALA A 80 24.06 19.03 23.39
CA ALA A 80 23.94 20.34 22.73
C ALA A 80 24.40 20.31 21.26
N GLU A 81 25.22 19.32 20.87
CA GLU A 81 25.76 19.16 19.51
C GLU A 81 25.60 17.70 19.02
N PRO A 82 24.37 17.15 19.01
CA PRO A 82 24.15 15.73 18.76
C PRO A 82 24.68 15.29 17.39
N GLU A 83 24.59 16.11 16.33
CA GLU A 83 25.08 15.69 15.00
C GLU A 83 26.61 15.50 14.94
N VAL A 84 27.36 16.20 15.80
CA VAL A 84 28.81 16.03 15.93
C VAL A 84 29.11 14.72 16.63
N TRP A 85 28.50 14.52 17.80
CA TRP A 85 28.79 13.37 18.66
C TRP A 85 28.24 12.06 18.12
N GLU A 86 27.11 12.06 17.38
CA GLU A 86 26.61 10.87 16.68
C GLU A 86 27.57 10.40 15.59
N ARG A 87 28.24 11.33 14.88
CA ARG A 87 29.29 10.98 13.91
C ARG A 87 30.50 10.35 14.61
N VAL A 88 30.89 10.87 15.77
CA VAL A 88 31.95 10.28 16.62
C VAL A 88 31.55 8.88 17.06
N ILE A 89 30.36 8.71 17.63
CA ILE A 89 29.80 7.40 18.04
C ILE A 89 29.84 6.42 16.87
N ARG A 90 29.39 6.82 15.67
CA ARG A 90 29.40 5.95 14.48
C ARG A 90 30.82 5.50 14.12
N LYS A 91 31.82 6.38 14.18
CA LYS A 91 33.22 6.04 13.89
C LYS A 91 33.83 5.12 14.94
N LEU A 92 33.51 5.33 16.22
CA LEU A 92 33.96 4.48 17.32
C LEU A 92 33.33 3.08 17.25
N ARG A 93 32.01 2.98 17.01
CA ARG A 93 31.30 1.70 16.86
C ARG A 93 31.81 0.86 15.70
N LEU A 94 32.31 1.51 14.64
CA LEU A 94 32.91 0.85 13.48
C LEU A 94 34.41 0.57 13.65
N ASN A 95 35.01 0.88 14.81
CA ASN A 95 36.46 0.79 15.07
C ASN A 95 37.31 1.52 14.00
N ALA A 96 36.73 2.54 13.36
CA ALA A 96 37.37 3.30 12.29
C ALA A 96 38.31 4.39 12.84
N MET A 97 38.08 4.83 14.07
CA MET A 97 38.89 5.84 14.76
C MET A 97 39.35 5.33 16.14
N PRO A 98 40.58 5.64 16.57
CA PRO A 98 41.69 6.23 15.79
C PRO A 98 42.12 5.35 14.59
N PRO A 99 42.70 5.88 13.51
CA PRO A 99 43.03 5.08 12.31
C PRO A 99 44.10 4.00 12.60
N PRO A 100 44.25 2.99 11.72
CA PRO A 100 45.30 1.97 11.87
C PRO A 100 46.69 2.60 12.06
N GLY A 101 47.49 2.03 12.96
CA GLY A 101 48.84 2.53 13.29
C GLY A 101 48.89 3.65 14.33
N ARG A 102 47.74 4.16 14.82
CA ARG A 102 47.68 5.06 15.98
C ARG A 102 47.38 4.29 17.27
N PRO A 103 47.81 4.79 18.45
CA PRO A 103 47.34 4.29 19.72
C PRO A 103 45.81 4.31 19.78
N ARG A 104 45.21 3.24 20.28
CA ARG A 104 43.75 3.11 20.43
C ARG A 104 43.39 2.87 21.89
N PRO A 105 42.25 3.40 22.36
CA PRO A 105 41.66 2.96 23.63
C PRO A 105 41.32 1.47 23.54
N ASP A 106 41.26 0.79 24.69
CA ASP A 106 40.76 -0.58 24.72
C ASP A 106 39.24 -0.62 24.47
N ALA A 107 38.71 -1.83 24.28
CA ALA A 107 37.30 -2.02 23.95
C ALA A 107 36.36 -1.51 25.06
N ALA A 108 36.73 -1.68 26.33
CA ALA A 108 35.92 -1.27 27.47
C ALA A 108 35.84 0.26 27.57
N ALA A 109 36.97 0.95 27.40
CA ALA A 109 37.06 2.39 27.39
C ALA A 109 36.31 3.00 26.18
N THR A 110 36.40 2.37 25.02
CA THR A 110 35.62 2.78 23.83
C THR A 110 34.12 2.64 24.07
N GLN A 111 33.69 1.51 24.65
CA GLN A 111 32.28 1.27 24.96
C GLN A 111 31.75 2.22 26.04
N ALA A 112 32.57 2.54 27.05
CA ALA A 112 32.25 3.52 28.07
C ALA A 112 32.01 4.91 27.48
N LEU A 113 32.92 5.39 26.62
CA LEU A 113 32.75 6.68 25.92
C LEU A 113 31.48 6.68 25.05
N VAL A 114 31.26 5.64 24.25
CA VAL A 114 30.05 5.54 23.42
C VAL A 114 28.77 5.55 24.26
N SER A 115 28.77 4.83 25.38
CA SER A 115 27.60 4.75 26.27
C SER A 115 27.34 6.08 26.97
N PHE A 116 28.39 6.77 27.41
CA PHE A 116 28.31 8.11 28.00
C PHE A 116 27.72 9.11 27.00
N LEU A 117 28.32 9.23 25.80
CA LEU A 117 27.84 10.15 24.77
C LEU A 117 26.38 9.88 24.38
N LYS A 118 26.02 8.60 24.21
CA LYS A 118 24.64 8.22 23.92
C LYS A 118 23.69 8.65 25.04
N THR A 119 24.08 8.43 26.30
CA THR A 119 23.25 8.79 27.45
C THR A 119 23.03 10.29 27.53
N GLU A 120 24.07 11.11 27.33
CA GLU A 120 23.96 12.57 27.30
C GLU A 120 23.05 13.06 26.18
N ILE A 121 23.18 12.49 24.97
CA ILE A 121 22.32 12.82 23.83
C ILE A 121 20.87 12.40 24.10
N ASP A 122 20.64 11.17 24.59
CA ASP A 122 19.31 10.65 24.89
C ASP A 122 18.61 11.49 25.98
N GLN A 123 19.35 11.92 27.01
CA GLN A 123 18.83 12.79 28.08
C GLN A 123 18.48 14.19 27.57
N ALA A 124 19.33 14.79 26.74
CA ALA A 124 19.06 16.10 26.14
C ALA A 124 17.85 16.05 25.20
N ALA A 125 17.74 15.00 24.38
CA ALA A 125 16.59 14.76 23.50
C ALA A 125 15.29 14.53 24.29
N ALA A 126 15.35 13.83 25.43
CA ALA A 126 14.20 13.65 26.31
C ALA A 126 13.76 14.97 26.99
N ALA A 127 14.72 15.83 27.34
CA ALA A 127 14.44 17.13 27.95
C ALA A 127 13.90 18.17 26.95
N ASN A 128 14.38 18.14 25.71
CA ASN A 128 13.95 19.02 24.62
C ASN A 128 13.67 18.22 23.35
N PRO A 129 12.50 17.55 23.26
CA PRO A 129 12.15 16.76 22.09
C PRO A 129 12.10 17.62 20.82
N ASN A 130 12.77 17.17 19.76
CA ASN A 130 12.67 17.74 18.43
C ASN A 130 12.15 16.68 17.45
N PRO A 131 10.81 16.54 17.31
CA PRO A 131 10.22 15.56 16.40
C PRO A 131 10.33 15.95 14.91
N GLY A 132 10.95 17.09 14.59
CA GLY A 132 10.91 17.68 13.27
C GLY A 132 9.54 18.32 12.96
N ARG A 133 9.38 18.79 11.73
CA ARG A 133 8.12 19.36 11.22
C ARG A 133 7.73 18.67 9.93
N VAL A 134 6.46 18.32 9.81
CA VAL A 134 5.84 17.93 8.55
C VAL A 134 5.05 19.10 8.00
N ASP A 135 4.87 19.16 6.69
CA ASP A 135 4.03 20.19 6.10
C ASP A 135 2.57 19.99 6.55
N ALA A 136 1.88 21.10 6.86
CA ALA A 136 0.53 21.07 7.41
C ALA A 136 -0.50 20.39 6.47
N PHE A 137 -0.21 20.38 5.17
CA PHE A 137 -1.04 19.74 4.16
C PHE A 137 -0.27 18.61 3.50
N HIS A 138 -0.69 17.37 3.74
CA HIS A 138 -0.11 16.20 3.14
C HIS A 138 -1.16 15.50 2.27
N ARG A 139 -1.12 15.77 0.96
CA ARG A 139 -1.98 15.10 -0.02
C ARG A 139 -1.76 13.58 0.01
N LEU A 140 -2.80 12.80 -0.24
CA LEU A 140 -2.63 11.37 -0.50
C LEU A 140 -1.90 11.17 -1.83
N ASN A 141 -0.81 10.40 -1.82
CA ASN A 141 -0.21 9.94 -3.08
C ASN A 141 -1.12 8.89 -3.76
N ARG A 142 -0.81 8.46 -4.99
CA ARG A 142 -1.65 7.51 -5.75
C ARG A 142 -1.88 6.20 -5.02
N ALA A 143 -0.86 5.67 -4.35
CA ALA A 143 -0.95 4.41 -3.62
C ALA A 143 -1.86 4.55 -2.40
N GLU A 144 -1.65 5.61 -1.61
CA GLU A 144 -2.49 5.97 -0.47
C GLU A 144 -3.94 6.25 -0.89
N TYR A 145 -4.16 6.96 -2.00
CA TYR A 145 -5.49 7.19 -2.56
C TYR A 145 -6.17 5.88 -2.95
N LYS A 146 -5.47 4.99 -3.67
CA LYS A 146 -5.99 3.67 -4.05
C LYS A 146 -6.41 2.87 -2.81
N ASN A 147 -5.53 2.79 -1.80
CA ASN A 147 -5.79 2.04 -0.57
C ASN A 147 -6.93 2.66 0.24
N ALA A 148 -6.98 3.99 0.34
CA ALA A 148 -8.06 4.71 1.01
C ALA A 148 -9.42 4.44 0.35
N ILE A 149 -9.50 4.43 -0.98
CA ILE A 149 -10.71 4.07 -1.72
C ILE A 149 -11.11 2.61 -1.46
N ARG A 150 -10.14 1.68 -1.51
CA ARG A 150 -10.38 0.27 -1.20
C ARG A 150 -10.93 0.10 0.22
N ASP A 151 -10.35 0.74 1.22
CA ASP A 151 -10.75 0.53 2.62
C ASP A 151 -12.03 1.30 2.97
N LEU A 152 -12.31 2.41 2.28
CA LEU A 152 -13.54 3.18 2.43
C LEU A 152 -14.74 2.47 1.78
N LEU A 153 -14.56 1.99 0.55
CA LEU A 153 -15.66 1.58 -0.34
C LEU A 153 -15.61 0.11 -0.77
N LEU A 154 -14.53 -0.63 -0.48
CA LEU A 154 -14.29 -2.00 -0.99
C LEU A 154 -14.32 -2.08 -2.53
N VAL A 155 -13.88 -1.01 -3.20
CA VAL A 155 -13.73 -0.94 -4.66
C VAL A 155 -12.26 -0.92 -5.01
N ASP A 156 -11.82 -1.86 -5.85
CA ASP A 156 -10.48 -1.81 -6.43
C ASP A 156 -10.50 -0.94 -7.69
N VAL A 157 -9.53 -0.04 -7.77
CA VAL A 157 -9.37 0.89 -8.89
C VAL A 157 -7.94 0.88 -9.41
N ASP A 158 -7.84 0.94 -10.73
CA ASP A 158 -6.59 1.25 -11.39
C ASP A 158 -6.34 2.76 -11.31
N VAL A 159 -5.69 3.19 -10.22
CA VAL A 159 -5.31 4.59 -10.02
C VAL A 159 -4.36 5.09 -11.12
N THR A 160 -3.68 4.21 -11.85
CA THR A 160 -2.70 4.60 -12.86
C THR A 160 -3.31 5.16 -14.12
N SER A 161 -4.50 4.69 -14.49
CA SER A 161 -5.31 5.28 -15.55
C SER A 161 -6.12 6.49 -15.10
N LEU A 162 -6.25 6.74 -13.80
CA LEU A 162 -7.07 7.81 -13.22
C LEU A 162 -6.28 9.07 -12.90
N LEU A 163 -5.12 8.95 -12.26
CA LEU A 163 -4.31 10.08 -11.81
C LEU A 163 -2.97 10.13 -12.57
N PRO A 164 -2.33 11.31 -12.71
CA PRO A 164 -0.94 11.41 -13.16
C PRO A 164 0.01 10.84 -12.10
N ALA A 165 1.27 10.54 -12.45
CA ALA A 165 2.28 10.08 -11.50
C ALA A 165 2.58 11.18 -10.47
N ASP A 166 2.91 10.79 -9.23
CA ASP A 166 3.35 11.73 -8.20
C ASP A 166 4.84 12.07 -8.38
N ASP A 167 5.22 13.28 -7.95
CA ASP A 167 6.63 13.68 -7.91
C ASP A 167 7.38 12.88 -6.83
N SER A 168 8.58 12.43 -7.16
CA SER A 168 9.46 11.74 -6.22
C SER A 168 10.62 12.62 -5.81
N ASP A 169 11.08 12.48 -4.57
CA ASP A 169 12.30 13.14 -4.11
C ASP A 169 13.56 12.53 -4.77
N ARG A 170 14.73 13.09 -4.44
CA ARG A 170 16.03 12.60 -4.96
C ARG A 170 16.36 11.16 -4.54
N HIS A 171 15.63 10.59 -3.59
CA HIS A 171 15.80 9.24 -3.08
C HIS A 171 14.71 8.27 -3.61
N GLY A 172 13.76 8.77 -4.40
CA GLY A 172 12.69 7.99 -5.01
C GLY A 172 11.44 7.83 -4.14
N PHE A 173 11.29 8.60 -3.04
CA PHE A 173 10.08 8.57 -2.22
C PHE A 173 9.03 9.52 -2.79
N ASP A 174 7.81 9.02 -2.98
CA ASP A 174 6.67 9.71 -3.58
C ASP A 174 5.55 10.00 -2.58
N ASN A 175 5.80 9.82 -1.28
CA ASN A 175 4.85 10.04 -0.18
C ASN A 175 5.30 11.18 0.75
N MET A 176 6.14 12.08 0.25
CA MET A 176 6.62 13.24 1.00
C MET A 176 5.71 14.44 0.76
N ALA A 177 5.13 15.00 1.82
CA ALA A 177 4.21 16.14 1.74
C ALA A 177 4.79 17.31 0.92
N SER A 178 6.08 17.61 1.10
CA SER A 178 6.79 18.70 0.43
C SER A 178 6.89 18.55 -1.10
N MET A 179 6.75 17.32 -1.61
CA MET A 179 6.83 17.00 -3.05
C MET A 179 5.44 16.91 -3.69
N LEU A 180 4.38 16.71 -2.90
CA LEU A 180 3.04 16.40 -3.41
C LEU A 180 2.23 17.66 -3.75
N SER A 181 2.73 18.41 -4.73
CA SER A 181 2.07 19.60 -5.24
C SER A 181 0.70 19.31 -5.88
N VAL A 182 -0.13 20.35 -5.99
CA VAL A 182 -1.48 20.26 -6.58
C VAL A 182 -1.55 21.18 -7.78
N SER A 183 -1.77 20.60 -8.96
CA SER A 183 -2.02 21.35 -10.20
C SER A 183 -3.52 21.41 -10.52
N PRO A 184 -4.00 22.40 -11.28
CA PRO A 184 -5.39 22.44 -11.75
C PRO A 184 -5.80 21.15 -12.48
N THR A 185 -4.92 20.62 -13.35
CA THR A 185 -5.13 19.36 -14.05
C THR A 185 -5.33 18.20 -13.08
N LEU A 186 -4.56 18.15 -11.99
CA LEU A 186 -4.71 17.10 -10.98
C LEU A 186 -6.11 17.15 -10.31
N ILE A 187 -6.63 18.34 -10.03
CA ILE A 187 -7.98 18.51 -9.47
C ILE A 187 -9.05 18.01 -10.45
N GLU A 188 -8.94 18.34 -11.74
CA GLU A 188 -9.85 17.81 -12.77
C GLU A 188 -9.80 16.28 -12.85
N ARG A 189 -8.61 15.69 -12.70
CA ARG A 189 -8.45 14.23 -12.64
C ARG A 189 -9.07 13.62 -11.39
N TYR A 190 -8.97 14.27 -10.23
CA TYR A 190 -9.67 13.83 -9.02
C TYR A 190 -11.19 13.86 -9.18
N LEU A 191 -11.75 14.91 -9.79
CA LEU A 191 -13.19 14.97 -10.08
C LEU A 191 -13.63 13.83 -11.02
N SER A 192 -12.87 13.59 -12.09
CA SER A 192 -13.15 12.49 -13.03
C SER A 192 -13.03 11.11 -12.35
N ALA A 193 -12.01 10.93 -11.50
CA ALA A 193 -11.81 9.71 -10.74
C ALA A 193 -12.94 9.48 -9.72
N ALA A 194 -13.28 10.50 -8.93
CA ALA A 194 -14.35 10.44 -7.94
C ALA A 194 -15.68 10.04 -8.55
N LYS A 195 -16.03 10.61 -9.72
CA LYS A 195 -17.24 10.23 -10.47
C LYS A 195 -17.24 8.77 -10.93
N LYS A 196 -16.10 8.26 -11.40
CA LYS A 196 -15.99 6.85 -11.82
C LYS A 196 -16.08 5.91 -10.62
N ILE A 197 -15.42 6.27 -9.52
CA ILE A 197 -15.39 5.48 -8.29
C ILE A 197 -16.76 5.46 -7.62
N SER A 198 -17.44 6.62 -7.50
CA SER A 198 -18.76 6.71 -6.88
C SER A 198 -19.79 5.87 -7.62
N ARG A 199 -19.75 5.89 -8.96
CA ARG A 199 -20.57 5.02 -9.81
C ARG A 199 -20.31 3.55 -9.59
N ALA A 200 -19.05 3.13 -9.55
CA ALA A 200 -18.69 1.73 -9.30
C ALA A 200 -19.09 1.26 -7.89
N ALA A 201 -18.95 2.14 -6.89
CA ALA A 201 -19.27 1.82 -5.49
C ALA A 201 -20.79 1.70 -5.26
N VAL A 202 -21.55 2.65 -5.80
CA VAL A 202 -23.02 2.63 -5.70
C VAL A 202 -23.60 1.58 -6.66
N GLY A 203 -23.00 1.38 -7.82
CA GLY A 203 -23.53 0.56 -8.90
C GLY A 203 -24.43 1.33 -9.86
N VAL A 204 -24.11 2.60 -10.16
CA VAL A 204 -24.85 3.35 -11.18
C VAL A 204 -24.20 3.12 -12.54
N ALA A 205 -24.96 2.62 -13.51
CA ALA A 205 -24.47 2.44 -14.89
C ALA A 205 -24.04 3.78 -15.48
N SER A 206 -22.87 3.82 -16.10
CA SER A 206 -22.58 4.88 -17.07
C SER A 206 -23.61 4.79 -18.20
N GLY A 207 -24.14 5.91 -18.68
CA GLY A 207 -25.11 5.96 -19.78
C GLY A 207 -24.59 5.44 -21.14
N GLY A 208 -23.48 4.71 -21.15
CA GLY A 208 -22.85 4.08 -22.31
C GLY A 208 -21.85 3.00 -21.86
N THR A 209 -21.31 2.26 -22.83
CA THR A 209 -20.31 1.22 -22.62
C THR A 209 -18.93 1.81 -22.40
N SER A 210 -18.11 1.10 -21.63
CA SER A 210 -16.69 1.41 -21.40
C SER A 210 -15.85 0.17 -21.66
N ARG A 211 -14.67 0.38 -22.25
CA ARG A 211 -13.70 -0.68 -22.47
C ARG A 211 -12.51 -0.52 -21.53
N HIS A 212 -12.22 -1.56 -20.78
CA HIS A 212 -11.05 -1.66 -19.92
C HIS A 212 -10.06 -2.61 -20.56
N THR A 213 -8.79 -2.20 -20.67
CA THR A 213 -7.71 -3.04 -21.20
C THR A 213 -6.71 -3.30 -20.09
N TYR A 214 -6.44 -4.57 -19.82
CA TYR A 214 -5.42 -5.03 -18.89
C TYR A 214 -4.26 -5.61 -19.68
N GLN A 215 -3.14 -4.92 -19.65
CA GLN A 215 -1.92 -5.33 -20.34
C GLN A 215 -1.14 -6.30 -19.47
N ALA A 216 -0.73 -7.43 -20.04
CA ALA A 216 0.26 -8.31 -19.43
C ALA A 216 1.66 -7.77 -19.77
N PHE A 217 2.53 -7.65 -18.76
CA PHE A 217 3.92 -7.31 -19.04
C PHE A 217 4.68 -8.57 -19.50
N PRO A 218 5.62 -8.45 -20.47
CA PRO A 218 6.33 -9.61 -21.01
C PRO A 218 7.10 -10.47 -19.98
N TYR A 219 7.43 -9.92 -18.81
CA TYR A 219 8.09 -10.64 -17.72
C TYR A 219 7.10 -11.27 -16.72
N GLU A 220 5.82 -10.88 -16.75
CA GLU A 220 4.76 -11.44 -15.89
C GLU A 220 4.14 -12.69 -16.51
N VAL A 221 4.22 -12.82 -17.83
CA VAL A 221 3.65 -13.91 -18.60
C VAL A 221 4.75 -14.63 -19.36
N ASP A 222 5.40 -15.56 -18.67
CA ASP A 222 6.34 -16.49 -19.27
C ASP A 222 5.57 -17.64 -19.95
N GLU A 223 5.93 -17.91 -21.20
CA GLU A 223 5.27 -18.88 -22.09
C GLU A 223 5.34 -20.31 -21.54
N ASP A 224 6.40 -20.61 -20.79
CA ASP A 224 6.69 -21.92 -20.20
C ASP A 224 6.33 -22.00 -18.71
N TRP A 225 5.97 -20.89 -18.08
CA TRP A 225 5.71 -20.87 -16.65
C TRP A 225 4.31 -21.37 -16.32
N THR A 226 4.25 -22.47 -15.57
CA THR A 226 3.02 -22.97 -14.98
C THR A 226 2.60 -22.08 -13.81
N ASN A 227 1.42 -21.46 -13.92
CA ASN A 227 0.77 -20.58 -12.94
C ASN A 227 1.40 -19.17 -12.78
N ALA A 228 1.13 -18.27 -13.75
CA ALA A 228 1.47 -16.83 -13.68
C ALA A 228 0.90 -16.08 -12.45
N SER A 229 -0.15 -16.64 -11.84
CA SER A 229 -0.82 -16.10 -10.67
C SER A 229 -1.44 -17.24 -9.87
N ASP A 230 -1.49 -17.10 -8.54
CA ASP A 230 -2.21 -18.02 -7.65
C ASP A 230 -3.73 -18.00 -7.88
N GLU A 231 -4.24 -17.00 -8.61
CA GLU A 231 -5.66 -16.88 -9.00
C GLU A 231 -6.01 -17.70 -10.25
N LEU A 232 -5.01 -18.23 -10.96
CA LEU A 232 -5.22 -19.08 -12.12
C LEU A 232 -5.31 -20.57 -11.71
N PRO A 233 -6.04 -21.41 -12.45
CA PRO A 233 -6.12 -22.83 -12.15
C PRO A 233 -4.75 -23.50 -12.16
N PHE A 234 -4.57 -24.53 -11.32
CA PHE A 234 -3.40 -25.41 -11.40
C PHE A 234 -3.26 -26.00 -12.81
N GLY A 235 -2.02 -26.01 -13.31
CA GLY A 235 -1.74 -26.46 -14.67
C GLY A 235 -2.14 -25.44 -15.73
N SER A 236 -2.23 -24.15 -15.37
CA SER A 236 -2.32 -23.04 -16.31
C SER A 236 -0.93 -22.60 -16.77
N ARG A 237 -0.81 -22.05 -17.98
CA ARG A 237 0.43 -21.41 -18.48
C ARG A 237 0.12 -20.17 -19.30
N GLY A 238 1.11 -19.28 -19.47
CA GLY A 238 1.03 -18.14 -20.40
C GLY A 238 -0.23 -17.26 -20.22
N GLY A 239 -0.74 -17.18 -18.99
CA GLY A 239 -2.04 -16.56 -18.67
C GLY A 239 -1.92 -15.30 -17.84
N LEU A 240 -3.03 -14.59 -17.70
CA LEU A 240 -3.17 -13.38 -16.91
C LEU A 240 -4.45 -13.45 -16.07
N ALA A 241 -4.38 -13.10 -14.79
CA ALA A 241 -5.53 -12.91 -13.91
C ALA A 241 -5.64 -11.44 -13.52
N VAL A 242 -6.84 -10.87 -13.64
CA VAL A 242 -7.09 -9.45 -13.35
C VAL A 242 -8.31 -9.31 -12.46
N ARG A 243 -8.20 -8.42 -11.48
CA ARG A 243 -9.34 -8.00 -10.65
C ARG A 243 -10.06 -6.86 -11.37
N HIS A 244 -11.35 -7.05 -11.64
CA HIS A 244 -12.20 -6.05 -12.28
C HIS A 244 -13.47 -5.84 -11.45
N THR A 245 -13.83 -4.58 -11.22
CA THR A 245 -15.09 -4.22 -10.58
C THR A 245 -16.14 -3.97 -11.63
N PHE A 246 -17.09 -4.90 -11.77
CA PHE A 246 -18.24 -4.76 -12.67
C PHE A 246 -19.26 -3.81 -12.02
N PRO A 247 -19.60 -2.66 -12.64
CA PRO A 247 -20.44 -1.66 -11.99
C PRO A 247 -21.90 -2.07 -11.81
N VAL A 248 -22.46 -2.88 -12.72
CA VAL A 248 -23.89 -3.22 -12.75
C VAL A 248 -24.09 -4.65 -13.25
N ASP A 249 -25.26 -5.23 -12.99
CA ASP A 249 -25.64 -6.53 -13.54
C ASP A 249 -25.95 -6.38 -15.02
N ALA A 250 -25.07 -6.92 -15.86
CA ALA A 250 -25.12 -6.69 -17.29
C ALA A 250 -24.40 -7.80 -18.05
N THR A 251 -24.59 -7.82 -19.36
CA THR A 251 -23.77 -8.61 -20.25
C THR A 251 -22.47 -7.86 -20.53
N TYR A 252 -21.34 -8.56 -20.40
CA TYR A 252 -20.01 -8.04 -20.71
C TYR A 252 -19.36 -8.90 -21.78
N GLU A 253 -18.54 -8.26 -22.63
CA GLU A 253 -17.74 -8.93 -23.64
C GLU A 253 -16.27 -8.95 -23.19
N ILE A 254 -15.74 -10.14 -22.96
CA ILE A 254 -14.33 -10.36 -22.64
C ILE A 254 -13.64 -10.76 -23.94
N MET A 255 -12.65 -9.99 -24.36
CA MET A 255 -11.83 -10.25 -25.54
C MET A 255 -10.39 -10.46 -25.11
N VAL A 256 -9.72 -11.43 -25.73
CA VAL A 256 -8.32 -11.74 -25.44
C VAL A 256 -7.48 -11.40 -26.65
N ARG A 257 -6.35 -10.74 -26.42
CA ARG A 257 -5.29 -10.58 -27.42
C ARG A 257 -4.08 -11.39 -26.98
N LEU A 258 -3.52 -12.16 -27.91
CA LEU A 258 -2.34 -12.99 -27.67
C LEU A 258 -1.04 -12.27 -28.01
N ARG A 259 0.05 -12.68 -27.38
CA ARG A 259 1.39 -12.11 -27.57
C ARG A 259 1.84 -12.28 -29.01
N ARG A 260 2.49 -11.23 -29.51
CA ARG A 260 3.02 -11.16 -30.88
C ARG A 260 4.50 -10.81 -30.85
N ASN A 261 5.22 -11.23 -31.88
CA ASN A 261 6.62 -10.84 -32.09
C ASN A 261 6.72 -9.47 -32.81
N GLY A 262 7.94 -9.01 -33.09
CA GLY A 262 8.21 -7.75 -33.78
C GLY A 262 7.66 -7.63 -35.22
N TYR A 263 7.15 -8.72 -35.79
CA TYR A 263 6.49 -8.75 -37.11
C TYR A 263 4.95 -8.83 -36.99
N ASP A 264 4.40 -8.66 -35.77
CA ASP A 264 2.97 -8.77 -35.45
C ASP A 264 2.41 -10.21 -35.60
N TYR A 265 3.27 -11.23 -35.73
CA TYR A 265 2.86 -12.63 -35.76
C TYR A 265 2.54 -13.12 -34.36
N ILE A 266 1.37 -13.73 -34.20
CA ILE A 266 0.90 -14.27 -32.93
C ILE A 266 1.66 -15.57 -32.63
N LEU A 267 2.24 -15.65 -31.42
CA LEU A 267 3.02 -16.80 -30.97
C LEU A 267 2.13 -18.02 -30.67
N GLY A 268 2.57 -19.22 -31.04
CA GLY A 268 1.83 -20.47 -30.87
C GLY A 268 1.04 -20.92 -32.09
N SER A 269 1.47 -20.58 -33.31
CA SER A 269 0.71 -20.92 -34.52
C SER A 269 0.85 -22.39 -34.97
N ALA A 270 1.96 -23.07 -34.63
CA ALA A 270 2.28 -24.41 -35.15
C ALA A 270 1.29 -25.50 -34.67
N GLU A 271 0.87 -25.41 -33.41
CA GLU A 271 0.03 -26.43 -32.78
C GLU A 271 -1.28 -25.81 -32.29
N PRO A 272 -2.40 -26.55 -32.30
CA PRO A 272 -3.62 -26.07 -31.68
C PRO A 272 -3.39 -25.96 -30.17
N HIS A 273 -3.89 -24.94 -29.48
CA HIS A 273 -3.78 -24.73 -28.04
C HIS A 273 -5.15 -24.39 -27.43
N GLN A 274 -5.43 -24.89 -26.23
CA GLN A 274 -6.68 -24.57 -25.53
C GLN A 274 -6.49 -23.37 -24.61
N ILE A 275 -7.29 -22.33 -24.82
CA ILE A 275 -7.36 -21.14 -23.97
C ILE A 275 -8.68 -21.09 -23.20
N ASP A 276 -8.57 -20.97 -21.88
CA ASP A 276 -9.65 -21.01 -20.90
C ASP A 276 -9.87 -19.60 -20.34
N ILE A 277 -11.10 -19.09 -20.46
CA ILE A 277 -11.54 -17.82 -19.87
C ILE A 277 -12.44 -18.13 -18.69
N ARG A 278 -12.13 -17.55 -17.53
CA ARG A 278 -12.82 -17.79 -16.27
C ARG A 278 -13.17 -16.50 -15.55
N ILE A 279 -14.29 -16.54 -14.80
CA ILE A 279 -14.67 -15.51 -13.83
C ILE A 279 -14.81 -16.20 -12.47
N ASP A 280 -14.09 -15.72 -11.47
CA ASP A 280 -14.04 -16.30 -10.11
C ASP A 280 -13.76 -17.82 -10.12
N GLY A 281 -12.86 -18.26 -11.01
CA GLY A 281 -12.50 -19.66 -11.19
C GLY A 281 -13.51 -20.53 -11.96
N VAL A 282 -14.69 -20.00 -12.28
CA VAL A 282 -15.71 -20.67 -13.12
C VAL A 282 -15.43 -20.40 -14.59
N ARG A 283 -15.35 -21.47 -15.40
CA ARG A 283 -15.14 -21.37 -16.86
C ARG A 283 -16.35 -20.76 -17.54
N VAL A 284 -16.11 -19.67 -18.29
CA VAL A 284 -17.10 -18.98 -19.12
C VAL A 284 -16.83 -19.14 -20.61
N GLY A 285 -15.59 -19.47 -21.01
CA GLY A 285 -15.24 -19.75 -22.40
C GLY A 285 -14.05 -20.70 -22.51
N LEU A 286 -14.07 -21.55 -23.54
CA LEU A 286 -12.94 -22.41 -23.91
C LEU A 286 -12.80 -22.37 -25.43
N PHE A 287 -11.63 -21.96 -25.90
CA PHE A 287 -11.35 -21.80 -27.32
C PHE A 287 -10.11 -22.62 -27.71
N THR A 288 -10.05 -23.01 -28.98
CA THR A 288 -8.85 -23.57 -29.58
C THR A 288 -8.25 -22.52 -30.51
N VAL A 289 -6.99 -22.19 -30.30
CA VAL A 289 -6.22 -21.19 -31.08
C VAL A 289 -4.95 -21.82 -31.65
N GLY A 290 -4.40 -21.26 -32.72
CA GLY A 290 -3.27 -21.87 -33.44
C GLY A 290 -3.64 -23.19 -34.12
N GLY A 291 -2.61 -23.86 -34.66
CA GLY A 291 -2.71 -25.13 -35.37
C GLY A 291 -2.91 -24.97 -36.88
N GLU A 292 -2.25 -25.87 -37.62
CA GLU A 292 -2.25 -26.00 -39.09
C GLU A 292 -1.96 -24.70 -39.84
N ASP A 293 -0.67 -24.45 -40.11
CA ASP A 293 -0.24 -23.41 -41.05
C ASP A 293 -1.05 -23.49 -42.35
N ARG A 294 -1.63 -22.36 -42.76
CA ARG A 294 -2.34 -22.24 -44.02
C ARG A 294 -1.38 -21.76 -45.09
N GLY A 295 -1.09 -22.58 -46.09
CA GLY A 295 -0.15 -22.23 -47.15
C GLY A 295 1.31 -22.33 -46.71
N THR A 296 2.19 -21.50 -47.29
CA THR A 296 3.64 -21.59 -47.08
C THR A 296 4.11 -20.55 -46.06
N PRO A 297 4.76 -20.97 -44.95
CA PRO A 297 5.33 -20.05 -43.99
C PRO A 297 6.47 -19.19 -44.53
N ALA A 298 6.71 -18.04 -43.88
CA ALA A 298 7.92 -17.26 -44.12
C ALA A 298 9.17 -18.02 -43.61
N PRO A 299 10.32 -17.95 -44.30
CA PRO A 299 11.56 -18.56 -43.81
C PRO A 299 11.99 -18.01 -42.44
N LEU A 300 12.24 -18.89 -41.47
CA LEU A 300 12.71 -18.53 -40.13
C LEU A 300 14.10 -17.83 -40.21
N GLY A 301 14.26 -16.72 -39.49
CA GLY A 301 15.56 -16.04 -39.33
C GLY A 301 16.00 -15.13 -40.49
N PHE A 302 15.20 -14.98 -41.55
CA PHE A 302 15.44 -13.97 -42.58
C PHE A 302 14.61 -12.71 -42.28
N ALA A 303 15.30 -11.57 -42.12
CA ALA A 303 14.68 -10.28 -41.83
C ALA A 303 13.61 -9.93 -42.88
N GLY A 304 12.33 -10.16 -42.61
CA GLY A 304 11.12 -9.58 -43.24
C GLY A 304 10.99 -9.50 -44.79
N ASN A 305 11.98 -9.97 -45.55
CA ASN A 305 12.16 -9.64 -46.97
C ASN A 305 11.68 -10.76 -47.90
N LEU A 306 11.32 -11.92 -47.33
CA LEU A 306 10.75 -13.05 -48.04
C LEU A 306 9.39 -13.35 -47.41
N PRO A 307 8.28 -12.84 -48.00
CA PRO A 307 6.96 -13.09 -47.44
C PRO A 307 6.60 -14.57 -47.57
N GLY A 308 5.93 -15.10 -46.55
CA GLY A 308 5.14 -16.32 -46.70
C GLY A 308 3.96 -16.11 -47.66
N SER A 309 3.15 -17.14 -47.85
CA SER A 309 1.91 -16.99 -48.60
C SER A 309 0.94 -16.01 -47.90
N PRO A 310 0.10 -15.26 -48.64
CA PRO A 310 -0.88 -14.35 -48.03
C PRO A 310 -1.81 -15.04 -47.03
N GLU A 311 -2.23 -16.27 -47.34
CA GLU A 311 -3.09 -17.08 -46.46
C GLU A 311 -2.41 -17.41 -45.12
N TRP A 312 -1.09 -17.68 -45.15
CA TRP A 312 -0.30 -17.91 -43.94
C TRP A 312 -0.21 -16.63 -43.11
N ALA A 313 0.15 -15.52 -43.75
CA ALA A 313 0.32 -14.23 -43.10
C ALA A 313 -0.99 -13.73 -42.44
N GLU A 314 -2.12 -13.90 -43.12
CA GLU A 314 -3.44 -13.59 -42.56
C GLU A 314 -3.73 -14.49 -41.35
N HIS A 315 -3.50 -15.81 -41.46
CA HIS A 315 -3.76 -16.73 -40.36
C HIS A 315 -2.94 -16.38 -39.10
N VAL A 316 -1.61 -16.23 -39.23
CA VAL A 316 -0.71 -15.99 -38.09
C VAL A 316 -0.88 -14.62 -37.44
N THR A 317 -1.64 -13.70 -38.03
CA THR A 317 -1.92 -12.36 -37.47
C THR A 317 -3.33 -12.22 -36.89
N THR A 318 -4.25 -13.15 -37.20
CA THR A 318 -5.69 -13.03 -36.89
C THR A 318 -6.31 -14.18 -36.12
N TYR A 319 -5.58 -15.29 -35.86
CA TYR A 319 -6.22 -16.46 -35.25
C TYR A 319 -6.74 -16.25 -33.81
N ASP A 320 -6.40 -15.15 -33.15
CA ASP A 320 -6.96 -14.74 -31.85
C ASP A 320 -8.20 -13.84 -31.95
N ASP A 321 -8.61 -13.40 -33.14
CA ASP A 321 -9.73 -12.45 -33.33
C ASP A 321 -11.06 -12.97 -32.76
N ASN A 322 -11.24 -14.29 -32.75
CA ASN A 322 -12.46 -14.94 -32.28
C ASN A 322 -12.40 -15.37 -30.80
N VAL A 323 -11.31 -15.06 -30.09
CA VAL A 323 -11.18 -15.35 -28.66
C VAL A 323 -11.92 -14.27 -27.86
N ARG A 324 -13.24 -14.37 -27.91
CA ARG A 324 -14.15 -13.45 -27.23
C ARG A 324 -15.38 -14.19 -26.70
N VAL A 325 -15.86 -13.79 -25.54
CA VAL A 325 -17.05 -14.35 -24.92
C VAL A 325 -17.95 -13.24 -24.40
N ARG A 326 -19.25 -13.34 -24.72
CA ARG A 326 -20.30 -12.52 -24.10
C ARG A 326 -20.94 -13.31 -22.97
N VAL A 327 -20.92 -12.74 -21.78
CA VAL A 327 -21.37 -13.43 -20.57
C VAL A 327 -22.13 -12.44 -19.66
N PRO A 328 -23.29 -12.84 -19.10
CA PRO A 328 -23.92 -12.07 -18.04
C PRO A 328 -23.07 -12.14 -16.77
N VAL A 329 -22.76 -10.99 -16.17
CA VAL A 329 -21.98 -10.87 -14.94
C VAL A 329 -22.72 -9.99 -13.96
N GLU A 330 -22.84 -10.46 -12.72
CA GLU A 330 -23.36 -9.67 -11.60
C GLU A 330 -22.34 -8.61 -11.17
N ALA A 331 -22.84 -7.47 -10.71
CA ALA A 331 -22.04 -6.36 -10.20
C ALA A 331 -21.10 -6.79 -9.07
N GLY A 332 -19.98 -6.07 -8.94
CA GLY A 332 -18.99 -6.24 -7.88
C GLY A 332 -17.59 -6.60 -8.39
N ALA A 333 -16.65 -6.68 -7.44
CA ALA A 333 -15.28 -7.09 -7.72
C ALA A 333 -15.22 -8.60 -8.02
N ARG A 334 -14.67 -8.94 -9.18
CA ARG A 334 -14.53 -10.31 -9.70
C ARG A 334 -13.13 -10.50 -10.25
N VAL A 335 -12.65 -11.74 -10.25
CA VAL A 335 -11.38 -12.11 -10.89
C VAL A 335 -11.66 -12.66 -12.28
N VAL A 336 -11.12 -12.02 -13.31
CA VAL A 336 -11.14 -12.51 -14.69
C VAL A 336 -9.79 -13.16 -14.98
N GLY A 337 -9.80 -14.48 -15.15
CA GLY A 337 -8.60 -15.27 -15.45
C GLY A 337 -8.64 -15.77 -16.88
N VAL A 338 -7.56 -15.56 -17.63
CA VAL A 338 -7.36 -16.12 -18.97
C VAL A 338 -6.06 -16.88 -18.98
N SER A 339 -6.08 -18.15 -19.38
CA SER A 339 -4.86 -18.96 -19.41
C SER A 339 -4.93 -20.11 -20.39
N PHE A 340 -3.77 -20.62 -20.78
CA PHE A 340 -3.67 -21.85 -21.57
C PHE A 340 -3.68 -23.07 -20.67
N VAL A 341 -4.35 -24.13 -21.11
CA VAL A 341 -4.29 -25.44 -20.46
C VAL A 341 -2.90 -26.04 -20.70
N SER A 342 -2.14 -26.31 -19.63
CA SER A 342 -0.83 -26.94 -19.75
C SER A 342 -0.96 -28.35 -20.30
N ARG A 343 -0.08 -28.70 -21.26
CA ARG A 343 0.00 -30.04 -21.86
C ARG A 343 1.15 -30.87 -21.31
N THR A 344 2.04 -30.27 -20.54
CA THR A 344 3.30 -30.89 -20.09
C THR A 344 3.60 -30.56 -18.63
N THR A 345 4.27 -31.50 -17.97
CA THR A 345 4.89 -31.32 -16.65
C THR A 345 6.13 -30.43 -16.76
N ALA A 346 6.31 -29.51 -15.81
CA ALA A 346 7.51 -28.68 -15.72
C ALA A 346 8.76 -29.55 -15.44
N PRO A 347 9.92 -29.26 -16.05
CA PRO A 347 11.17 -29.95 -15.71
C PRO A 347 11.55 -29.68 -14.25
N GLU A 348 11.83 -30.74 -13.48
CA GLU A 348 12.40 -30.62 -12.13
C GLU A 348 13.84 -30.10 -12.22
N GLY A 349 14.15 -29.01 -11.51
CA GLY A 349 15.50 -28.43 -11.51
C GLY A 349 15.61 -27.02 -10.91
N ILE A 350 16.83 -26.47 -10.89
CA ILE A 350 17.08 -25.07 -10.51
C ILE A 350 16.43 -24.18 -11.57
N ARG A 351 15.43 -23.40 -11.15
CA ARG A 351 14.78 -22.38 -11.98
C ARG A 351 15.84 -21.44 -12.54
N GLN A 352 16.03 -21.47 -13.86
CA GLN A 352 16.80 -20.44 -14.54
C GLN A 352 16.09 -19.10 -14.32
N ARG A 353 16.85 -18.02 -14.19
CA ARG A 353 16.24 -16.69 -14.18
C ARG A 353 15.53 -16.50 -15.54
N PRO A 354 14.34 -15.86 -15.58
CA PRO A 354 13.72 -15.49 -16.84
C PRO A 354 14.76 -14.81 -17.73
N GLU A 355 14.88 -15.22 -19.00
CA GLU A 355 15.81 -14.55 -19.91
C GLU A 355 15.49 -13.05 -19.88
N THR A 356 16.52 -12.23 -19.69
CA THR A 356 16.34 -10.78 -19.75
C THR A 356 15.85 -10.45 -21.15
N VAL A 357 14.58 -10.05 -21.25
CA VAL A 357 13.94 -9.64 -22.51
C VAL A 357 14.75 -8.49 -23.09
N ASN A 358 15.61 -8.79 -24.06
CA ASN A 358 16.34 -7.79 -24.83
C ASN A 358 15.56 -7.51 -26.12
N SER A 359 15.86 -6.41 -26.81
CA SER A 359 15.19 -6.08 -28.07
C SER A 359 15.30 -7.20 -29.12
N HIS A 360 16.33 -8.05 -29.05
CA HIS A 360 16.49 -9.22 -29.92
C HIS A 360 15.49 -10.34 -29.61
N THR A 361 15.13 -10.61 -28.34
CA THR A 361 14.08 -11.59 -28.02
C THR A 361 12.73 -11.18 -28.62
N LEU A 362 12.27 -9.95 -28.38
CA LEU A 362 10.98 -9.46 -28.91
C LEU A 362 10.91 -9.40 -30.45
N SER A 363 12.04 -9.18 -31.14
CA SER A 363 12.06 -9.03 -32.61
C SER A 363 12.23 -10.34 -33.38
N TRP A 364 12.72 -11.40 -32.72
CA TRP A 364 13.01 -12.68 -33.38
C TRP A 364 12.29 -13.87 -32.75
N ASP A 365 11.36 -13.65 -31.81
CA ASP A 365 10.53 -14.71 -31.25
C ASP A 365 9.87 -15.51 -32.38
N ASN A 366 10.24 -16.78 -32.44
CA ASN A 366 9.71 -17.74 -33.38
C ASN A 366 8.20 -17.87 -33.17
N PRO A 367 7.34 -17.62 -34.17
CA PRO A 367 5.87 -17.71 -34.01
C PRO A 367 5.39 -19.12 -33.63
N TYR A 368 6.26 -20.12 -33.67
CA TYR A 368 5.99 -21.49 -33.25
C TYR A 368 6.31 -21.78 -31.76
N GLY A 369 6.65 -20.76 -30.96
CA GLY A 369 6.81 -20.86 -29.50
C GLY A 369 5.49 -21.14 -28.77
N ASN A 370 5.51 -21.05 -27.43
CA ASN A 370 4.30 -21.25 -26.65
C ASN A 370 3.44 -19.95 -26.67
N PRO A 371 2.12 -20.02 -26.91
CA PRO A 371 1.29 -18.82 -26.88
C PRO A 371 1.17 -18.28 -25.46
N ALA A 372 1.05 -16.95 -25.36
CA ALA A 372 0.83 -16.22 -24.11
C ALA A 372 -0.22 -15.11 -24.31
N VAL A 373 -0.90 -14.70 -23.23
CA VAL A 373 -1.83 -13.57 -23.24
C VAL A 373 -1.04 -12.25 -23.28
N GLU A 374 -1.38 -11.36 -24.23
CA GLU A 374 -0.85 -9.98 -24.29
C GLU A 374 -1.72 -9.02 -23.50
N ASN A 375 -3.04 -9.06 -23.71
CA ASN A 375 -3.98 -8.29 -22.92
C ASN A 375 -5.36 -8.91 -22.87
N ILE A 376 -6.09 -8.54 -21.82
CA ILE A 376 -7.52 -8.84 -21.64
C ILE A 376 -8.27 -7.53 -21.78
N LYS A 377 -9.29 -7.50 -22.65
CA LYS A 377 -10.21 -6.37 -22.80
C LYS A 377 -11.58 -6.77 -22.27
N ILE A 378 -12.15 -5.95 -21.40
CA ILE A 378 -13.51 -6.09 -20.89
C ILE A 378 -14.32 -4.92 -21.41
N ASP A 379 -15.36 -5.19 -22.20
CA ASP A 379 -16.25 -4.20 -22.79
C ASP A 379 -17.68 -4.37 -22.27
N GLY A 380 -18.37 -3.27 -21.99
CA GLY A 380 -19.70 -3.25 -21.40
C GLY A 380 -19.87 -2.07 -20.43
N PRO A 381 -20.98 -1.97 -19.70
CA PRO A 381 -22.09 -2.93 -19.65
C PRO A 381 -23.01 -2.91 -20.88
N TYR A 382 -23.41 -4.08 -21.37
CA TYR A 382 -24.51 -4.27 -22.34
C TYR A 382 -25.75 -4.83 -21.64
N ASP A 383 -26.95 -4.53 -22.13
CA ASP A 383 -28.21 -5.14 -21.65
C ASP A 383 -28.34 -5.11 -20.11
N THR A 384 -28.19 -3.91 -19.53
CA THR A 384 -28.24 -3.70 -18.08
C THR A 384 -29.55 -4.23 -17.49
N SER A 385 -29.46 -5.06 -16.46
CA SER A 385 -30.59 -5.74 -15.81
C SER A 385 -30.85 -5.28 -14.37
N GLY A 386 -29.90 -4.58 -13.75
CA GLY A 386 -30.01 -4.10 -12.38
C GLY A 386 -28.65 -3.98 -11.69
N VAL A 387 -28.66 -4.08 -10.37
CA VAL A 387 -27.46 -4.04 -9.53
C VAL A 387 -27.64 -5.03 -8.40
N SER A 388 -26.83 -6.09 -8.39
CA SER A 388 -26.79 -7.05 -7.30
C SER A 388 -26.15 -6.44 -6.06
N GLU A 389 -26.43 -7.01 -4.88
CA GLU A 389 -25.81 -6.56 -3.64
C GLU A 389 -24.31 -6.90 -3.65
N THR A 390 -23.48 -5.87 -3.77
CA THR A 390 -22.01 -5.99 -3.79
C THR A 390 -21.42 -5.74 -2.40
N PRO A 391 -20.19 -6.21 -2.12
CA PRO A 391 -19.49 -5.85 -0.87
C PRO A 391 -19.40 -4.33 -0.66
N SER A 392 -19.25 -3.56 -1.75
CA SER A 392 -19.23 -2.10 -1.69
C SER A 392 -20.57 -1.52 -1.25
N ARG A 393 -21.69 -2.02 -1.80
CA ARG A 393 -23.03 -1.60 -1.40
C ARG A 393 -23.32 -1.96 0.05
N LEU A 394 -22.93 -3.15 0.50
CA LEU A 394 -23.06 -3.55 1.91
C LEU A 394 -22.22 -2.67 2.86
N ARG A 395 -21.07 -2.17 2.39
CA ARG A 395 -20.22 -1.24 3.15
C ARG A 395 -20.76 0.18 3.19
N LEU A 396 -21.45 0.60 2.13
CA LEU A 396 -21.95 1.96 1.91
C LEU A 396 -23.35 2.17 2.51
N PHE A 397 -24.31 1.29 2.22
CA PHE A 397 -25.71 1.44 2.57
C PHE A 397 -26.01 0.84 3.94
N ALA A 398 -25.93 1.67 4.99
CA ALA A 398 -26.34 1.28 6.35
C ALA A 398 -27.86 1.04 6.48
N CYS A 399 -28.64 1.68 5.61
CA CYS A 399 -30.10 1.57 5.53
C CYS A 399 -30.56 1.59 4.08
N ARG A 400 -31.82 1.20 3.86
CA ARG A 400 -32.55 1.40 2.61
C ARG A 400 -33.85 2.15 2.92
N PRO A 401 -34.23 3.18 2.16
CA PRO A 401 -35.47 3.90 2.42
C PRO A 401 -36.67 3.01 2.12
N GLU A 402 -37.65 2.96 3.02
CA GLU A 402 -38.92 2.25 2.82
C GLU A 402 -39.90 3.06 1.96
N GLY A 403 -39.71 4.38 1.91
CA GLY A 403 -40.46 5.30 1.06
C GLY A 403 -39.79 6.66 0.91
N ALA A 404 -40.37 7.53 0.07
CA ALA A 404 -39.79 8.83 -0.30
C ALA A 404 -39.55 9.77 0.90
N ASN A 405 -40.32 9.62 1.99
CA ASN A 405 -40.18 10.46 3.18
C ASN A 405 -38.97 10.07 4.05
N ASP A 406 -38.46 8.85 3.91
CA ASP A 406 -37.33 8.34 4.70
C ASP A 406 -35.99 8.47 3.96
N GLU A 407 -36.02 8.84 2.67
CA GLU A 407 -34.82 8.99 1.83
C GLU A 407 -33.79 9.93 2.45
N VAL A 408 -34.21 11.13 2.88
CA VAL A 408 -33.28 12.13 3.42
C VAL A 408 -32.67 11.67 4.75
N ALA A 409 -33.47 11.02 5.61
CA ALA A 409 -32.98 10.49 6.88
C ALA A 409 -31.96 9.37 6.67
N CYS A 410 -32.26 8.44 5.75
CA CYS A 410 -31.35 7.35 5.42
C CYS A 410 -30.08 7.85 4.70
N ALA A 411 -30.20 8.82 3.79
CA ALA A 411 -29.05 9.45 3.14
C ALA A 411 -28.13 10.15 4.16
N ARG A 412 -28.71 10.87 5.14
CA ARG A 412 -27.94 11.50 6.22
C ARG A 412 -27.14 10.48 7.01
N GLU A 413 -27.73 9.34 7.37
CA GLU A 413 -27.04 8.28 8.10
C GLU A 413 -25.87 7.71 7.30
N ILE A 414 -26.11 7.35 6.03
CA ILE A 414 -25.10 6.84 5.11
C ILE A 414 -23.93 7.83 4.97
N LEU A 415 -24.25 9.09 4.66
CA LEU A 415 -23.25 10.12 4.40
C LEU A 415 -22.46 10.49 5.65
N SER A 416 -23.09 10.48 6.83
CA SER A 416 -22.39 10.67 8.10
C SER A 416 -21.34 9.58 8.35
N GLN A 417 -21.70 8.30 8.15
CA GLN A 417 -20.77 7.19 8.35
C GLN A 417 -19.61 7.21 7.35
N VAL A 418 -19.90 7.48 6.07
CA VAL A 418 -18.89 7.54 5.02
C VAL A 418 -17.95 8.73 5.24
N ALA A 419 -18.50 9.92 5.48
CA ALA A 419 -17.71 11.13 5.69
C ALA A 419 -16.83 11.00 6.95
N ARG A 420 -17.33 10.37 8.02
CA ARG A 420 -16.56 10.13 9.24
C ARG A 420 -15.27 9.34 8.95
N ARG A 421 -15.37 8.26 8.17
CA ARG A 421 -14.21 7.44 7.77
C ARG A 421 -13.33 8.18 6.76
N ALA A 422 -13.93 8.81 5.76
CA ALA A 422 -13.22 9.53 4.70
C ALA A 422 -12.41 10.71 5.24
N TYR A 423 -13.00 11.51 6.13
CA TYR A 423 -12.38 12.69 6.74
C TYR A 423 -11.56 12.35 7.97
N ARG A 424 -11.59 11.08 8.41
CA ARG A 424 -10.78 10.53 9.50
C ARG A 424 -11.04 11.23 10.84
N ARG A 425 -12.25 11.73 11.02
CA ARG A 425 -12.71 12.44 12.23
C ARG A 425 -14.23 12.43 12.34
N PRO A 426 -14.78 12.73 13.54
CA PRO A 426 -16.19 13.08 13.66
C PRO A 426 -16.58 14.20 12.69
N VAL A 427 -17.73 14.03 12.02
CA VAL A 427 -18.30 15.03 11.12
C VAL A 427 -19.31 15.90 11.85
N THR A 428 -19.37 17.17 11.45
CA THR A 428 -20.35 18.13 11.97
C THR A 428 -21.66 18.06 11.19
N ASP A 429 -22.76 18.51 11.82
CA ASP A 429 -24.06 18.54 11.15
C ASP A 429 -24.04 19.40 9.87
N ALA A 430 -23.30 20.52 9.87
CA ALA A 430 -23.15 21.39 8.70
C ALA A 430 -22.44 20.69 7.52
N GLU A 431 -21.46 19.83 7.80
CA GLU A 431 -20.79 19.03 6.76
C GLU A 431 -21.74 18.00 6.19
N VAL A 432 -22.53 17.33 7.05
CA VAL A 432 -23.52 16.36 6.60
C VAL A 432 -24.65 17.04 5.82
N ASP A 433 -25.12 18.19 6.25
CA ASP A 433 -26.13 19.00 5.54
C ASP A 433 -25.66 19.38 4.14
N THR A 434 -24.39 19.75 4.00
CA THR A 434 -23.78 20.02 2.69
C THR A 434 -23.85 18.79 1.80
N LEU A 435 -23.47 17.61 2.31
CA LEU A 435 -23.52 16.36 1.54
C LEU A 435 -24.96 15.95 1.19
N VAL A 436 -25.93 16.16 2.10
CA VAL A 436 -27.35 15.92 1.84
C VAL A 436 -27.86 16.84 0.71
N GLY A 437 -27.40 18.09 0.64
CA GLY A 437 -27.71 18.98 -0.49
C GLY A 437 -27.25 18.43 -1.84
N PHE A 438 -26.07 17.80 -1.91
CA PHE A 438 -25.61 17.11 -3.12
C PHE A 438 -26.47 15.87 -3.42
N PHE A 439 -26.87 15.12 -2.40
CA PHE A 439 -27.80 14.00 -2.56
C PHE A 439 -29.13 14.47 -3.19
N GLU A 440 -29.74 15.53 -2.65
CA GLU A 440 -31.00 16.07 -3.15
C GLU A 440 -30.88 16.61 -4.58
N ALA A 441 -29.76 17.24 -4.93
CA ALA A 441 -29.49 17.72 -6.27
C ALA A 441 -29.29 16.56 -7.28
N GLY A 442 -28.67 15.46 -6.85
CA GLY A 442 -28.32 14.33 -7.70
C GLY A 442 -29.39 13.25 -7.83
N ARG A 443 -30.30 13.15 -6.86
CA ARG A 443 -31.23 12.00 -6.78
C ARG A 443 -32.08 11.82 -8.04
N GLY A 444 -32.47 12.89 -8.74
CA GLY A 444 -33.22 12.78 -9.99
C GLY A 444 -34.39 11.78 -9.89
N LYS A 445 -34.22 10.58 -10.48
CA LYS A 445 -35.19 9.47 -10.44
C LYS A 445 -34.85 8.32 -9.49
N SER A 446 -33.67 8.28 -8.86
CA SER A 446 -33.27 7.18 -7.97
C SER A 446 -32.48 7.64 -6.74
N PHE A 447 -32.73 6.99 -5.60
CA PHE A 447 -31.96 7.20 -4.38
C PHE A 447 -30.46 7.03 -4.59
N ASP A 448 -30.08 5.98 -5.31
CA ASP A 448 -28.69 5.61 -5.59
C ASP A 448 -27.94 6.71 -6.38
N THR A 449 -28.57 7.34 -7.39
CA THR A 449 -27.96 8.47 -8.11
C THR A 449 -27.72 9.70 -7.23
N GLY A 450 -28.52 9.88 -6.18
CA GLY A 450 -28.28 10.93 -5.19
C GLY A 450 -27.04 10.61 -4.35
N ILE A 451 -26.94 9.38 -3.86
CA ILE A 451 -25.79 8.93 -3.08
C ILE A 451 -24.51 8.96 -3.93
N GLU A 452 -24.57 8.63 -5.22
CA GLU A 452 -23.45 8.77 -6.16
C GLU A 452 -22.88 10.20 -6.16
N LEU A 453 -23.74 11.22 -6.31
CA LEU A 453 -23.29 12.61 -6.39
C LEU A 453 -22.74 13.11 -5.05
N ALA A 454 -23.38 12.73 -3.95
CA ALA A 454 -22.88 13.07 -2.62
C ALA A 454 -21.53 12.38 -2.33
N LEU A 455 -21.35 11.13 -2.76
CA LEU A 455 -20.08 10.40 -2.64
C LEU A 455 -18.99 11.03 -3.52
N GLU A 456 -19.31 11.46 -4.73
CA GLU A 456 -18.38 12.23 -5.58
C GLU A 456 -17.86 13.47 -4.84
N ARG A 457 -18.73 14.18 -4.10
CA ARG A 457 -18.33 15.32 -3.26
C ARG A 457 -17.43 14.92 -2.10
N VAL A 458 -17.68 13.80 -1.43
CA VAL A 458 -16.80 13.29 -0.35
C VAL A 458 -15.40 12.98 -0.88
N LEU A 459 -15.32 12.28 -2.02
CA LEU A 459 -14.04 11.84 -2.60
C LEU A 459 -13.21 12.97 -3.23
N THR A 460 -13.79 14.16 -3.37
CA THR A 460 -13.11 15.36 -3.87
C THR A 460 -12.92 16.41 -2.77
N ASP A 461 -13.34 16.12 -1.54
CA ASP A 461 -13.18 17.04 -0.42
C ASP A 461 -11.71 17.14 0.03
N PRO A 462 -11.22 18.34 0.39
CA PRO A 462 -9.89 18.49 0.96
C PRO A 462 -9.66 17.62 2.21
N ASN A 463 -10.67 17.42 3.06
CA ASN A 463 -10.55 16.55 4.23
C ASN A 463 -10.35 15.07 3.87
N PHE A 464 -10.75 14.65 2.66
CA PHE A 464 -10.44 13.31 2.16
C PHE A 464 -9.07 13.26 1.48
N LEU A 465 -8.80 14.20 0.56
CA LEU A 465 -7.59 14.23 -0.27
C LEU A 465 -6.32 14.60 0.49
N PHE A 466 -6.43 15.26 1.64
CA PHE A 466 -5.29 15.71 2.43
C PHE A 466 -5.39 15.20 3.86
N ARG A 467 -4.24 14.81 4.41
CA ARG A 467 -4.01 14.74 5.84
C ARG A 467 -3.62 16.13 6.29
N ILE A 468 -4.44 16.72 7.15
CA ILE A 468 -4.27 18.08 7.64
C ILE A 468 -3.92 17.98 9.11
N GLU A 469 -2.83 18.64 9.48
CA GLU A 469 -2.40 18.78 10.86
C GLU A 469 -2.40 20.25 11.22
N GLN A 470 -3.05 20.57 12.33
CA GLN A 470 -3.28 21.96 12.71
C GLN A 470 -2.33 22.35 13.83
N ASP A 471 -1.56 23.41 13.58
CA ASP A 471 -0.76 24.03 14.62
C ASP A 471 -1.70 24.67 15.66
N PRO A 472 -1.49 24.42 16.97
CA PRO A 472 -2.25 25.08 18.02
C PRO A 472 -2.12 26.61 17.94
N GLU A 473 -3.22 27.33 18.17
CA GLU A 473 -3.32 28.79 17.97
C GLU A 473 -2.31 29.62 18.77
N VAL A 474 -1.85 29.11 19.92
CA VAL A 474 -0.93 29.80 20.84
C VAL A 474 0.28 28.93 21.12
N LEU A 475 1.27 28.96 20.22
CA LEU A 475 2.58 28.35 20.42
C LEU A 475 3.71 29.28 20.00
N GLY A 476 4.79 29.30 20.79
CA GLY A 476 6.04 29.94 20.38
C GLY A 476 6.70 29.15 19.25
N SER A 477 7.36 29.85 18.32
CA SER A 477 8.12 29.22 17.24
C SER A 477 9.11 28.18 17.79
N GLY A 478 9.14 27.00 17.18
CA GLY A 478 10.03 25.89 17.57
C GLY A 478 9.57 25.09 18.80
N THR A 479 8.38 25.34 19.34
CA THR A 479 7.84 24.58 20.47
C THR A 479 7.24 23.26 19.97
N ALA A 480 7.74 22.13 20.46
CA ALA A 480 7.12 20.83 20.21
C ALA A 480 5.76 20.75 20.91
N TYR A 481 4.77 20.20 20.21
CA TYR A 481 3.43 19.99 20.75
C TYR A 481 2.97 18.55 20.54
N ARG A 482 1.99 18.14 21.33
CA ARG A 482 1.36 16.83 21.17
C ARG A 482 0.29 16.92 20.08
N LEU A 483 0.31 15.97 19.15
CA LEU A 483 -0.79 15.79 18.21
C LEU A 483 -2.08 15.46 18.94
N SER A 484 -3.21 15.87 18.37
CA SER A 484 -4.50 15.33 18.77
C SER A 484 -4.56 13.82 18.52
N ASP A 485 -5.41 13.12 19.25
CA ASP A 485 -5.57 11.67 19.06
C ASP A 485 -6.08 11.33 17.65
N LEU A 486 -6.83 12.23 16.99
CA LEU A 486 -7.29 12.07 15.61
C LEU A 486 -6.13 12.18 14.60
N GLU A 487 -5.25 13.17 14.77
CA GLU A 487 -4.04 13.30 13.95
C GLU A 487 -3.10 12.10 14.20
N LEU A 488 -2.98 11.64 15.45
CA LEU A 488 -2.22 10.45 15.80
C LEU A 488 -2.77 9.19 15.12
N ALA A 489 -4.10 9.00 15.12
CA ALA A 489 -4.75 7.89 14.42
C ALA A 489 -4.46 7.90 12.92
N SER A 490 -4.59 9.08 12.29
CA SER A 490 -4.29 9.26 10.87
C SER A 490 -2.81 8.98 10.58
N ARG A 491 -1.88 9.56 11.33
CA ARG A 491 -0.45 9.29 11.15
C ARG A 491 -0.13 7.81 11.30
N LEU A 492 -0.69 7.15 12.31
CA LEU A 492 -0.45 5.74 12.57
C LEU A 492 -1.00 4.84 11.45
N SER A 493 -2.21 5.10 10.95
CA SER A 493 -2.82 4.30 9.89
C SER A 493 -2.08 4.43 8.57
N PHE A 494 -1.64 5.63 8.20
CA PHE A 494 -0.89 5.80 6.96
C PHE A 494 0.55 5.28 7.09
N PHE A 495 1.14 5.33 8.28
CA PHE A 495 2.45 4.74 8.52
C PHE A 495 2.43 3.21 8.40
N LEU A 496 1.41 2.56 8.98
CA LEU A 496 1.35 1.09 9.01
C LEU A 496 0.60 0.46 7.83
N TRP A 497 -0.46 1.10 7.32
CA TRP A 497 -1.33 0.53 6.30
C TRP A 497 -1.35 1.32 4.99
N SER A 498 -0.67 2.46 4.91
CA SER A 498 -0.76 3.40 3.78
C SER A 498 -2.22 3.73 3.41
N SER A 499 -3.09 3.86 4.42
CA SER A 499 -4.54 3.99 4.25
C SER A 499 -5.22 4.67 5.43
N ILE A 500 -6.53 4.90 5.33
CA ILE A 500 -7.36 5.50 6.37
C ILE A 500 -7.44 4.62 7.63
N PRO A 501 -7.59 5.22 8.83
CA PRO A 501 -7.83 4.49 10.07
C PRO A 501 -9.17 3.74 10.02
N ASP A 502 -9.25 2.60 10.71
CA ASP A 502 -10.51 1.87 10.86
C ASP A 502 -11.38 2.44 11.99
N ASP A 503 -12.61 1.93 12.09
CA ASP A 503 -13.60 2.45 13.04
C ASP A 503 -13.14 2.31 14.51
N GLU A 504 -12.42 1.22 14.86
CA GLU A 504 -11.87 1.02 16.21
C GLU A 504 -10.83 2.09 16.57
N LEU A 505 -9.89 2.37 15.66
CA LEU A 505 -8.86 3.37 15.89
C LEU A 505 -9.47 4.79 15.95
N LEU A 506 -10.42 5.08 15.07
CA LEU A 506 -11.15 6.35 15.08
C LEU A 506 -12.02 6.54 16.33
N ASP A 507 -12.67 5.49 16.83
CA ASP A 507 -13.46 5.54 18.07
C ASP A 507 -12.58 5.82 19.29
N LEU A 508 -11.42 5.18 19.39
CA LEU A 508 -10.46 5.43 20.47
C LEU A 508 -9.91 6.86 20.41
N ALA A 509 -9.62 7.34 19.20
CA ALA A 509 -9.11 8.67 18.99
C ALA A 509 -10.16 9.76 19.30
N ALA A 510 -11.41 9.56 18.86
CA ALA A 510 -12.51 10.47 19.15
C ALA A 510 -12.86 10.54 20.65
N ARG A 511 -12.46 9.52 21.44
CA ARG A 511 -12.61 9.48 22.91
C ARG A 511 -11.36 9.97 23.66
N GLU A 512 -10.34 10.45 22.94
CA GLU A 512 -9.07 10.93 23.51
C GLU A 512 -8.34 9.86 24.35
N ARG A 513 -8.39 8.59 23.92
CA ARG A 513 -7.75 7.47 24.62
C ARG A 513 -6.56 6.87 23.88
N LEU A 514 -6.37 7.20 22.60
CA LEU A 514 -5.36 6.59 21.76
C LEU A 514 -3.94 6.94 22.23
N HIS A 515 -3.77 8.12 22.83
CA HIS A 515 -2.47 8.58 23.30
C HIS A 515 -1.97 7.88 24.58
N GLU A 516 -2.84 7.12 25.27
CA GLU A 516 -2.49 6.35 26.46
C GLU A 516 -1.47 5.25 26.06
N PRO A 517 -0.31 5.12 26.74
CA PRO A 517 0.76 4.21 26.27
C PRO A 517 0.32 2.74 26.09
N ALA A 518 -0.54 2.23 26.98
CA ALA A 518 -1.06 0.87 26.89
C ALA A 518 -2.02 0.70 25.71
N THR A 519 -2.93 1.66 25.51
CA THR A 519 -3.89 1.68 24.39
C THR A 519 -3.15 1.80 23.06
N LEU A 520 -2.19 2.72 22.95
CA LEU A 520 -1.36 2.89 21.77
C LEU A 520 -0.60 1.61 21.42
N ALA A 521 0.09 1.00 22.39
CA ALA A 521 0.86 -0.22 22.17
C ALA A 521 -0.03 -1.39 21.69
N GLN A 522 -1.23 -1.53 22.27
CA GLN A 522 -2.20 -2.53 21.86
C GLN A 522 -2.66 -2.30 20.42
N GLN A 523 -2.99 -1.07 20.05
CA GLN A 523 -3.44 -0.75 18.69
C GLN A 523 -2.32 -0.93 17.67
N VAL A 524 -1.08 -0.53 17.98
CA VAL A 524 0.08 -0.78 17.10
C VAL A 524 0.25 -2.30 16.84
N GLN A 525 0.18 -3.13 17.88
CA GLN A 525 0.29 -4.59 17.73
C GLN A 525 -0.84 -5.18 16.89
N ARG A 526 -2.09 -4.72 17.11
CA ARG A 526 -3.25 -5.12 16.31
C ARG A 526 -3.05 -4.76 14.84
N MET A 527 -2.59 -3.54 14.57
CA MET A 527 -2.43 -3.04 13.21
C MET A 527 -1.28 -3.72 12.46
N VAL A 528 -0.17 -4.02 13.13
CA VAL A 528 0.95 -4.78 12.54
C VAL A 528 0.57 -6.23 12.23
N ALA A 529 -0.41 -6.81 12.94
CA ALA A 529 -0.90 -8.15 12.68
C ALA A 529 -1.96 -8.22 11.55
N ASP A 530 -2.44 -7.06 11.07
CA ASP A 530 -3.42 -6.98 10.00
C ASP A 530 -2.74 -7.18 8.63
N PRO A 531 -3.34 -7.91 7.68
CA PRO A 531 -2.76 -8.13 6.34
C PRO A 531 -2.43 -6.87 5.51
N ARG A 532 -2.89 -5.68 5.94
CA ARG A 532 -2.54 -4.39 5.34
C ARG A 532 -1.14 -3.88 5.69
N ALA A 533 -0.57 -4.33 6.82
CA ALA A 533 0.79 -3.99 7.24
C ALA A 533 1.82 -4.90 6.55
#